data_AF-A0A1H7BGF9-F1
#
_entry.id   AF-A0A1H7BGF9-F1
#
_cell.length_a   1.000
_cell.length_b   1.000
_cell.length_c   1.000
_cell.angle_alpha   90.00
_cell.angle_beta   90.00
_cell.angle_gamma   90.00
#
_symmetry.space_group_name_H-M   'P 1'
#
loop_
_entity.id
_entity.type
_entity.pdbx_description
1 polymer ?
#
loop_
_entity_poly.entity_id
_entity_poly.type
_entity_poly.pdbx_seq_one_letter_code
_entity_poly.pdbx_strand_id
1 'polypeptide(L)'
;MTIRFVCLANSVKEGGRCLAGIELNKNNEPLIGKNGPKWIRPICKTQHGKIYTHWVTHIKLLDIVEIESTGFPGKPSYQSENIFFKDEDLKVVGRFDRNELSNLCDNRYYIFGNWGKALSTDEIVFLDYSLVLIHVSQFQVTERINPDDPGKKKIRLQFSYHETNYDFPVTDPVFLQLYGSNPAILEIISSLYLCVSIGINFNGWYYKLVAGIVTVPS
;
A
#
# COMPACT_ATOMS: atom_id res chain seq x y z
N MET A 1 -19.53 -12.95 -3.74
CA MET A 1 -20.04 -11.56 -3.85
C MET A 1 -19.04 -10.76 -4.67
N THR A 2 -19.47 -10.01 -5.67
CA THR A 2 -18.56 -9.17 -6.47
C THR A 2 -18.19 -7.91 -5.72
N ILE A 3 -16.90 -7.58 -5.68
CA ILE A 3 -16.36 -6.38 -5.03
C ILE A 3 -15.47 -5.66 -6.02
N ARG A 4 -15.54 -4.33 -6.04
CA ARG A 4 -14.61 -3.46 -6.77
C ARG A 4 -13.76 -2.69 -5.81
N PHE A 5 -12.50 -2.47 -6.14
CA PHE A 5 -11.63 -1.57 -5.39
C PHE A 5 -10.69 -0.82 -6.33
N VAL A 6 -10.31 0.41 -5.97
CA VAL A 6 -9.22 1.13 -6.64
C VAL A 6 -7.89 0.63 -6.09
N CYS A 7 -7.02 0.09 -6.94
CA CYS A 7 -5.71 -0.39 -6.53
C CYS A 7 -4.79 0.77 -6.13
N LEU A 8 -4.40 0.83 -4.86
CA LEU A 8 -3.53 1.87 -4.29
C LEU A 8 -2.22 1.33 -3.71
N ALA A 9 -2.14 0.02 -3.47
CA ALA A 9 -0.90 -0.68 -3.17
C ALA A 9 -0.66 -1.77 -4.21
N ASN A 10 0.56 -1.85 -4.71
CA ASN A 10 1.02 -2.95 -5.54
C ASN A 10 2.47 -3.22 -5.14
N SER A 11 2.69 -4.05 -4.12
CA SER A 11 4.03 -4.25 -3.57
C SER A 11 4.56 -5.67 -3.81
N VAL A 12 5.89 -5.82 -3.81
CA VAL A 12 6.58 -7.12 -3.93
C VAL A 12 7.18 -7.54 -2.59
N LYS A 13 6.93 -8.78 -2.19
CA LYS A 13 7.69 -9.46 -1.13
C LYS A 13 7.91 -10.93 -1.46
N GLU A 14 9.17 -11.37 -1.45
CA GLU A 14 9.57 -12.79 -1.43
C GLU A 14 8.82 -13.65 -2.47
N GLY A 15 8.84 -13.23 -3.74
CA GLY A 15 8.24 -13.96 -4.87
C GLY A 15 6.74 -13.74 -5.12
N GLY A 16 6.04 -13.06 -4.22
CA GLY A 16 4.61 -12.74 -4.35
C GLY A 16 4.32 -11.24 -4.50
N ARG A 17 3.07 -10.95 -4.86
CA ARG A 17 2.50 -9.60 -4.95
C ARG A 17 1.45 -9.38 -3.87
N CYS A 18 1.45 -8.18 -3.29
CA CYS A 18 0.40 -7.73 -2.38
C CYS A 18 -0.30 -6.53 -3.03
N LEU A 19 -1.56 -6.74 -3.41
CA LEU A 19 -2.44 -5.68 -3.91
C LEU A 19 -3.37 -5.24 -2.79
N ALA A 20 -3.66 -3.95 -2.70
CA ALA A 20 -4.68 -3.43 -1.81
C ALA A 20 -5.26 -2.12 -2.32
N GLY A 21 -6.42 -1.74 -1.78
CA GLY A 21 -7.09 -0.54 -2.23
C GLY A 21 -8.35 -0.21 -1.47
N ILE A 22 -9.05 0.81 -1.94
CA ILE A 22 -10.30 1.28 -1.34
C ILE A 22 -11.48 0.68 -2.10
N GLU A 23 -12.40 0.08 -1.37
CA GLU A 23 -13.63 -0.52 -1.91
C GLU A 23 -14.50 0.55 -2.55
N LEU A 24 -15.12 0.19 -3.68
CA LEU A 24 -16.01 1.05 -4.44
C LEU A 24 -17.43 0.48 -4.47
N ASN A 25 -18.41 1.37 -4.56
CA ASN A 25 -19.79 0.98 -4.85
C ASN A 25 -19.98 0.63 -6.34
N LYS A 26 -21.22 0.33 -6.75
CA LYS A 26 -21.55 -0.04 -8.14
C LYS A 26 -21.30 1.09 -9.16
N ASN A 27 -21.28 2.34 -8.70
CA ASN A 27 -21.01 3.53 -9.51
C ASN A 27 -19.51 3.89 -9.52
N ASN A 28 -18.65 3.02 -8.97
CA ASN A 28 -17.21 3.25 -8.79
C ASN A 28 -16.86 4.40 -7.83
N GLU A 29 -17.76 4.76 -6.93
CA GLU A 29 -17.51 5.76 -5.90
C GLU A 29 -16.92 5.09 -4.64
N PRO A 30 -15.94 5.70 -3.96
CA PRO A 30 -15.33 5.15 -2.75
C PRO A 30 -16.33 4.91 -1.62
N LEU A 31 -16.27 3.74 -1.00
CA LEU A 31 -17.02 3.46 0.22
C LEU A 31 -16.31 4.06 1.42
N ILE A 32 -17.01 4.92 2.16
CA ILE A 32 -16.51 5.54 3.38
C ILE A 32 -17.17 4.87 4.59
N GLY A 33 -16.35 4.27 5.45
CA GLY A 33 -16.77 3.70 6.73
C GLY A 33 -16.64 4.72 7.87
N LYS A 34 -16.88 4.25 9.10
CA LYS A 34 -16.81 5.08 10.31
C LYS A 34 -15.45 5.76 10.51
N ASN A 35 -14.37 5.09 10.11
CA ASN A 35 -12.99 5.51 10.34
C ASN A 35 -12.28 5.93 9.04
N GLY A 36 -13.03 6.38 8.03
CA GLY A 36 -12.50 6.76 6.71
C GLY A 36 -12.75 5.71 5.63
N PRO A 37 -12.02 5.75 4.51
CA PRO A 37 -12.23 4.84 3.38
C PRO A 37 -12.14 3.37 3.78
N LYS A 38 -13.05 2.56 3.22
CA LYS A 38 -13.09 1.13 3.48
C LYS A 38 -12.04 0.42 2.62
N TRP A 39 -11.02 -0.14 3.27
CA TRP A 39 -9.95 -0.85 2.59
C TRP A 39 -10.30 -2.32 2.32
N ILE A 40 -9.82 -2.83 1.19
CA ILE A 40 -9.85 -4.23 0.79
C ILE A 40 -8.43 -4.66 0.36
N ARG A 41 -8.03 -5.85 0.77
CA ARG A 41 -6.78 -6.48 0.39
C ARG A 41 -7.02 -7.94 0.00
N PRO A 42 -7.11 -8.24 -1.31
CA PRO A 42 -7.27 -9.60 -1.77
C PRO A 42 -6.07 -10.45 -1.35
N ILE A 43 -6.33 -11.63 -0.79
CA ILE A 43 -5.31 -12.59 -0.37
C ILE A 43 -5.65 -14.00 -0.85
N CYS A 44 -4.62 -14.76 -1.25
CA CYS A 44 -4.77 -16.18 -1.51
C CYS A 44 -4.73 -16.98 -0.20
N LYS A 45 -5.21 -18.23 -0.21
CA LYS A 45 -5.09 -19.16 0.92
C LYS A 45 -3.67 -19.76 1.02
N THR A 46 -2.65 -18.92 0.97
CA THR A 46 -1.23 -19.29 1.06
C THR A 46 -0.62 -18.78 2.37
N GLN A 47 0.59 -19.25 2.71
CA GLN A 47 1.35 -18.69 3.82
C GLN A 47 1.60 -17.19 3.56
N HIS A 48 1.14 -16.33 4.48
CA HIS A 48 1.16 -14.86 4.37
C HIS A 48 0.23 -14.24 3.33
N GLY A 49 -0.70 -14.99 2.73
CA GLY A 49 -1.78 -14.43 1.90
C GLY A 49 -1.35 -13.85 0.55
N LYS A 50 -0.14 -14.18 0.08
CA LYS A 50 0.47 -13.59 -1.12
C LYS A 50 -0.30 -14.01 -2.39
N ILE A 51 -0.48 -13.07 -3.32
CA ILE A 51 -1.01 -13.35 -4.66
C ILE A 51 0.16 -13.74 -5.58
N TYR A 52 -0.06 -14.73 -6.45
CA TYR A 52 0.93 -15.11 -7.44
C TYR A 52 1.21 -13.97 -8.42
N THR A 53 2.49 -13.67 -8.63
CA THR A 53 2.91 -12.50 -9.43
C THR A 53 2.29 -12.49 -10.84
N HIS A 54 2.25 -13.65 -11.51
CA HIS A 54 1.72 -13.77 -12.87
C HIS A 54 0.22 -13.45 -13.01
N TRP A 55 -0.56 -13.51 -11.92
CA TRP A 55 -1.97 -13.12 -11.94
C TRP A 55 -2.17 -11.61 -11.96
N VAL A 56 -1.20 -10.83 -11.50
CA VAL A 56 -1.39 -9.40 -11.20
C VAL A 56 -0.33 -8.49 -11.80
N THR A 57 0.57 -9.01 -12.64
CA THR A 57 1.58 -8.20 -13.34
C THR A 57 0.96 -7.08 -14.19
N HIS A 58 -0.24 -7.30 -14.70
CA HIS A 58 -0.97 -6.36 -15.54
C HIS A 58 -1.69 -5.23 -14.77
N ILE A 59 -1.90 -5.40 -13.45
CA ILE A 59 -2.61 -4.46 -12.60
C ILE A 59 -1.67 -3.33 -12.18
N LYS A 60 -2.13 -2.09 -12.35
CA LYS A 60 -1.40 -0.86 -12.01
C LYS A 60 -2.14 -0.09 -10.92
N LEU A 61 -1.43 0.85 -10.28
CA LEU A 61 -2.08 1.81 -9.40
C LEU A 61 -3.13 2.60 -10.16
N LEU A 62 -4.23 2.91 -9.47
CA LEU A 62 -5.47 3.54 -9.97
C LEU A 62 -6.34 2.66 -10.87
N ASP A 63 -5.95 1.42 -11.18
CA ASP A 63 -6.87 0.51 -11.84
C ASP A 63 -8.01 0.15 -10.88
N ILE A 64 -9.23 0.12 -11.41
CA ILE A 64 -10.39 -0.41 -10.69
C ILE A 64 -10.42 -1.91 -10.95
N VAL A 65 -10.21 -2.67 -9.89
CA VAL A 65 -10.13 -4.13 -9.94
C VAL A 65 -11.41 -4.72 -9.37
N GLU A 66 -12.05 -5.59 -10.14
CA GLU A 66 -13.20 -6.39 -9.74
C GLU A 66 -12.74 -7.81 -9.36
N ILE A 67 -13.27 -8.31 -8.23
CA ILE A 67 -13.03 -9.66 -7.72
C ILE A 67 -14.32 -10.33 -7.25
N GLU A 68 -14.41 -11.66 -7.37
CA GLU A 68 -15.41 -12.47 -6.68
C GLU A 68 -14.91 -12.88 -5.29
N SER A 69 -15.45 -12.25 -4.23
CA SER A 69 -15.16 -12.61 -2.84
C SER A 69 -15.71 -13.99 -2.47
N THR A 70 -14.86 -14.80 -1.84
CA THR A 70 -15.15 -16.14 -1.31
C THR A 70 -15.20 -16.18 0.22
N GLY A 71 -15.01 -15.04 0.90
CA GLY A 71 -15.13 -14.91 2.35
C GLY A 71 -14.06 -14.02 2.97
N PHE A 72 -14.07 -13.95 4.29
CA PHE A 72 -13.13 -13.16 5.10
C PHE A 72 -12.35 -14.08 6.04
N PRO A 73 -11.12 -13.70 6.44
CA PRO A 73 -10.42 -14.40 7.52
C PRO A 73 -11.26 -14.42 8.82
N GLY A 74 -11.35 -15.58 9.46
CA GLY A 74 -12.24 -15.77 10.62
C GLY A 74 -11.74 -15.15 11.93
N LYS A 75 -10.50 -14.66 12.01
CA LYS A 75 -9.95 -14.01 13.21
C LYS A 75 -9.70 -12.53 12.92
N PRO A 76 -10.24 -11.60 13.75
CA PRO A 76 -9.85 -10.21 13.71
C PRO A 76 -8.34 -10.05 13.85
N SER A 77 -7.77 -9.10 13.10
CA SER A 77 -6.35 -8.76 13.17
C SER A 77 -6.16 -7.32 12.73
N TYR A 78 -4.95 -6.80 12.89
CA TYR A 78 -4.55 -5.50 12.34
C TYR A 78 -4.71 -5.41 10.81
N GLN A 79 -4.90 -6.54 10.11
CA GLN A 79 -5.13 -6.57 8.67
C GLN A 79 -6.59 -6.92 8.37
N SER A 80 -7.52 -6.15 8.93
CA SER A 80 -8.97 -6.37 8.81
C SER A 80 -9.48 -6.25 7.37
N GLU A 81 -8.74 -5.56 6.51
CA GLU A 81 -9.00 -5.39 5.09
C GLU A 81 -8.84 -6.69 4.27
N ASN A 82 -8.25 -7.74 4.85
CA ASN A 82 -8.01 -8.99 4.15
C ASN A 82 -9.30 -9.66 3.69
N ILE A 83 -9.32 -10.10 2.44
CA ILE A 83 -10.44 -10.84 1.87
C ILE A 83 -9.95 -12.01 1.00
N PHE A 84 -10.62 -13.15 1.10
CA PHE A 84 -10.42 -14.24 0.15
C PHE A 84 -11.23 -13.98 -1.11
N PHE A 85 -10.66 -14.33 -2.25
CA PHE A 85 -11.28 -14.19 -3.55
C PHE A 85 -11.19 -15.50 -4.31
N LYS A 86 -11.91 -15.60 -5.42
CA LYS A 86 -11.81 -16.73 -6.34
C LYS A 86 -10.51 -16.62 -7.13
N ASP A 87 -9.74 -17.69 -7.14
CA ASP A 87 -8.44 -17.73 -7.81
C ASP A 87 -8.55 -17.24 -9.27
N GLU A 88 -7.53 -16.48 -9.71
CA GLU A 88 -7.44 -15.86 -11.04
C GLU A 88 -8.51 -14.82 -11.42
N ASP A 89 -9.44 -14.49 -10.51
CA ASP A 89 -10.54 -13.56 -10.80
C ASP A 89 -10.22 -12.10 -10.42
N LEU A 90 -9.06 -11.57 -10.87
CA LEU A 90 -8.78 -10.14 -10.76
C LEU A 90 -8.93 -9.48 -12.13
N LYS A 91 -10.01 -8.73 -12.32
CA LYS A 91 -10.33 -8.08 -13.60
C LYS A 91 -10.19 -6.58 -13.49
N VAL A 92 -9.39 -5.97 -14.34
CA VAL A 92 -9.37 -4.50 -14.48
C VAL A 92 -10.63 -4.09 -15.27
N VAL A 93 -11.53 -3.36 -14.61
CA VAL A 93 -12.83 -2.93 -15.16
C VAL A 93 -12.92 -1.42 -15.39
N GLY A 94 -11.87 -0.68 -15.06
CA GLY A 94 -11.82 0.77 -15.24
C GLY A 94 -10.59 1.39 -14.62
N ARG A 95 -10.60 2.72 -14.53
CA ARG A 95 -9.54 3.51 -13.94
C ARG A 95 -10.15 4.60 -13.06
N PHE A 96 -9.62 4.72 -11.86
CA PHE A 96 -10.03 5.71 -10.88
C PHE A 96 -9.40 7.06 -11.19
N ASP A 97 -10.13 8.15 -10.98
CA ASP A 97 -9.59 9.48 -11.16
C ASP A 97 -8.61 9.82 -10.03
N ARG A 98 -7.40 10.23 -10.42
CA ARG A 98 -6.36 10.66 -9.49
C ARG A 98 -6.78 11.89 -8.68
N ASN A 99 -7.59 12.76 -9.27
CA ASN A 99 -8.03 14.00 -8.61
C ASN A 99 -8.88 13.72 -7.36
N GLU A 100 -9.50 12.54 -7.29
CA GLU A 100 -10.30 12.12 -6.14
C GLU A 100 -9.46 11.58 -4.96
N LEU A 101 -8.15 11.38 -5.13
CA LEU A 101 -7.29 10.78 -4.09
C LEU A 101 -7.19 11.64 -2.83
N SER A 102 -7.25 12.96 -2.94
CA SER A 102 -7.22 13.86 -1.78
C SER A 102 -8.36 13.58 -0.81
N ASN A 103 -9.51 13.17 -1.32
CA ASN A 103 -10.71 12.85 -0.52
C ASN A 103 -10.56 11.51 0.24
N LEU A 104 -9.52 10.75 -0.07
CA LEU A 104 -9.26 9.42 0.49
C LEU A 104 -8.06 9.40 1.45
N CYS A 105 -7.40 10.54 1.63
CA CYS A 105 -6.26 10.64 2.53
C CYS A 105 -6.69 10.50 3.99
N ASP A 106 -5.90 9.71 4.72
CA ASP A 106 -5.90 9.70 6.16
C ASP A 106 -5.42 11.05 6.69
N ASN A 107 -5.94 11.44 7.85
CA ASN A 107 -5.59 12.70 8.51
C ASN A 107 -5.25 12.51 10.00
N ARG A 108 -4.92 11.27 10.41
CA ARG A 108 -4.45 11.01 11.78
C ARG A 108 -3.04 11.54 11.91
N TYR A 109 -2.74 12.12 13.07
CA TYR A 109 -1.47 12.78 13.33
C TYR A 109 -0.26 11.86 13.16
N TYR A 110 -0.34 10.63 13.66
CA TYR A 110 0.70 9.62 13.50
C TYR A 110 0.24 8.48 12.60
N ILE A 111 1.11 8.11 11.65
CA ILE A 111 0.91 6.94 10.80
C ILE A 111 0.94 5.69 11.68
N PHE A 112 -0.19 4.98 11.77
CA PHE A 112 -0.37 3.81 12.64
C PHE A 112 -0.11 4.08 14.13
N GLY A 113 -0.39 5.30 14.60
CA GLY A 113 -0.40 5.61 16.04
C GLY A 113 0.95 5.90 16.68
N ASN A 114 2.07 5.82 15.95
CA ASN A 114 3.38 6.24 16.46
C ASN A 114 4.27 6.90 15.38
N TRP A 115 5.34 7.57 15.81
CA TRP A 115 6.33 8.24 14.94
C TRP A 115 7.40 7.29 14.38
N GLY A 116 7.47 6.07 14.92
CA GLY A 116 8.52 5.09 14.60
C GLY A 116 8.38 4.46 13.21
N LYS A 117 9.44 3.75 12.80
CA LYS A 117 9.51 2.96 11.55
C LYS A 117 8.79 1.61 11.63
N ALA A 118 8.39 1.19 12.81
CA ALA A 118 7.77 -0.10 13.08
C ALA A 118 6.88 -0.01 14.33
N LEU A 119 6.06 -1.04 14.51
CA LEU A 119 5.28 -1.28 15.72
C LEU A 119 5.81 -2.54 16.42
N SER A 120 5.78 -2.54 17.74
CA SER A 120 6.00 -3.74 18.55
C SER A 120 4.78 -4.67 18.51
N THR A 121 4.93 -5.88 19.05
CA THR A 121 3.81 -6.79 19.29
C THR A 121 2.75 -6.21 20.24
N ASP A 122 3.15 -5.35 21.18
CA ASP A 122 2.20 -4.74 22.12
C ASP A 122 1.44 -3.57 21.49
N GLU A 123 2.03 -2.89 20.50
CA GLU A 123 1.36 -1.81 19.78
C GLU A 123 0.40 -2.34 18.71
N ILE A 124 0.78 -3.40 17.99
CA ILE A 124 0.01 -3.91 16.84
C ILE A 124 -1.37 -4.47 17.24
N VAL A 125 -1.52 -4.96 18.48
CA VAL A 125 -2.78 -5.55 18.98
C VAL A 125 -3.89 -4.52 19.15
N PHE A 126 -3.55 -3.24 19.22
CA PHE A 126 -4.53 -2.14 19.31
C PHE A 126 -4.98 -1.62 17.94
N LEU A 127 -4.39 -2.13 16.85
CA LEU A 127 -4.77 -1.75 15.49
C LEU A 127 -5.77 -2.73 14.89
N ASP A 128 -6.71 -2.18 14.14
CA ASP A 128 -7.69 -2.89 13.32
C ASP A 128 -7.54 -2.54 11.84
N TYR A 129 -6.43 -1.92 11.41
CA TYR A 129 -6.14 -1.56 10.02
C TYR A 129 -4.62 -1.57 9.77
N SER A 130 -4.21 -1.92 8.54
CA SER A 130 -2.80 -1.97 8.17
C SER A 130 -2.42 -1.13 6.97
N LEU A 131 -3.37 -0.35 6.44
CA LEU A 131 -3.22 0.49 5.26
C LEU A 131 -3.75 1.89 5.52
N VAL A 132 -3.02 2.88 5.00
CA VAL A 132 -3.47 4.27 4.90
C VAL A 132 -3.02 4.86 3.58
N LEU A 133 -3.77 5.83 3.07
CA LEU A 133 -3.34 6.70 1.99
C LEU A 133 -2.99 8.05 2.61
N ILE A 134 -1.85 8.64 2.29
CA ILE A 134 -1.49 9.98 2.75
C ILE A 134 -1.00 10.82 1.57
N HIS A 135 -1.08 12.14 1.69
CA HIS A 135 -0.51 13.09 0.75
C HIS A 135 0.70 13.78 1.38
N VAL A 136 1.79 13.89 0.63
CA VAL A 136 3.02 14.56 1.09
C VAL A 136 3.61 15.42 -0.02
N SER A 137 4.06 16.62 0.34
CA SER A 137 4.76 17.55 -0.58
C SER A 137 6.26 17.69 -0.27
N GLN A 138 6.68 17.27 0.93
CA GLN A 138 8.07 17.29 1.35
C GLN A 138 8.60 15.86 1.42
N PHE A 139 9.46 15.50 0.47
CA PHE A 139 10.02 14.15 0.38
C PHE A 139 11.39 14.13 -0.27
N GLN A 140 12.13 13.06 -0.02
CA GLN A 140 13.41 12.74 -0.64
C GLN A 140 13.54 11.21 -0.78
N VAL A 141 14.07 10.76 -1.91
CA VAL A 141 14.45 9.35 -2.09
C VAL A 141 15.91 9.17 -1.70
N THR A 142 16.19 8.13 -0.90
CA THR A 142 17.53 7.75 -0.48
C THR A 142 17.79 6.27 -0.80
N GLU A 143 19.05 5.93 -1.05
CA GLU A 143 19.49 4.56 -1.23
C GLU A 143 20.27 4.12 0.01
N ARG A 144 19.90 3.00 0.61
CA ARG A 144 20.71 2.36 1.66
C ARG A 144 21.26 1.04 1.17
N ILE A 145 22.55 0.84 1.37
CA ILE A 145 23.19 -0.47 1.15
C ILE A 145 22.70 -1.39 2.26
N ASN A 146 22.23 -2.59 1.90
CA ASN A 146 21.98 -3.62 2.89
C ASN A 146 23.32 -4.18 3.38
N PRO A 147 23.67 -4.08 4.68
CA PRO A 147 24.93 -4.62 5.18
C PRO A 147 25.07 -6.13 4.92
N ASP A 148 23.96 -6.85 4.97
CA ASP A 148 23.90 -8.32 4.80
C ASP A 148 23.85 -8.75 3.33
N ASP A 149 23.62 -7.81 2.41
CA ASP A 149 23.62 -8.05 0.96
C ASP A 149 24.11 -6.77 0.27
N PRO A 150 25.43 -6.49 0.26
CA PRO A 150 25.99 -5.24 -0.23
C PRO A 150 25.66 -4.95 -1.71
N GLY A 151 25.28 -5.99 -2.48
CA GLY A 151 24.82 -5.88 -3.85
C GLY A 151 23.37 -5.41 -4.00
N LYS A 152 22.58 -5.42 -2.93
CA LYS A 152 21.18 -4.94 -2.93
C LYS A 152 21.05 -3.59 -2.25
N LYS A 153 20.88 -2.56 -3.07
CA LYS A 153 20.43 -1.25 -2.61
C LYS A 153 18.95 -1.30 -2.26
N LYS A 154 18.60 -0.77 -1.10
CA LYS A 154 17.22 -0.59 -0.66
C LYS A 154 16.84 0.87 -0.84
N ILE A 155 15.91 1.13 -1.75
CA ILE A 155 15.32 2.46 -1.93
C ILE A 155 14.40 2.76 -0.75
N ARG A 156 14.53 3.98 -0.22
CA ARG A 156 13.76 4.47 0.91
C ARG A 156 13.22 5.86 0.58
N LEU A 157 12.03 6.14 1.07
CA LEU A 157 11.40 7.44 0.98
C LEU A 157 11.45 8.10 2.35
N GLN A 158 12.13 9.23 2.42
CA GLN A 158 12.07 10.16 3.53
C GLN A 158 11.00 11.20 3.22
N PHE A 159 10.11 11.48 4.16
CA PHE A 159 9.05 12.45 3.94
C PHE A 159 8.55 13.05 5.25
N SER A 160 7.99 14.26 5.17
CA SER A 160 7.33 14.92 6.28
C SER A 160 5.82 14.72 6.16
N TYR A 161 5.18 14.31 7.25
CA TYR A 161 3.74 14.18 7.36
C TYR A 161 3.32 14.72 8.73
N HIS A 162 2.46 15.74 8.71
CA HIS A 162 2.29 16.67 9.84
C HIS A 162 3.67 17.16 10.33
N GLU A 163 3.94 17.11 11.64
CA GLU A 163 5.22 17.56 12.22
C GLU A 163 6.25 16.41 12.38
N THR A 164 5.99 15.25 11.76
CA THR A 164 6.85 14.07 11.90
C THR A 164 7.59 13.75 10.61
N ASN A 165 8.89 13.49 10.72
CA ASN A 165 9.71 12.98 9.63
C ASN A 165 9.76 11.47 9.67
N TYR A 166 9.38 10.84 8.55
CA TYR A 166 9.39 9.40 8.38
C TYR A 166 10.47 8.98 7.39
N ASP A 167 11.00 7.77 7.58
CA ASP A 167 11.93 7.13 6.67
C ASP A 167 11.48 5.67 6.50
N PHE A 168 10.79 5.38 5.39
CA PHE A 168 10.21 4.07 5.12
C PHE A 168 10.82 3.46 3.85
N PRO A 169 11.05 2.13 3.82
CA PRO A 169 11.46 1.47 2.59
C PRO A 169 10.31 1.46 1.56
N VAL A 170 10.69 1.62 0.28
CA VAL A 170 9.76 1.55 -0.85
C VAL A 170 9.66 0.11 -1.34
N THR A 171 8.44 -0.39 -1.53
CA THR A 171 8.17 -1.74 -2.04
C THR A 171 7.30 -1.75 -3.30
N ASP A 172 6.95 -0.57 -3.82
CA ASP A 172 6.27 -0.38 -5.11
C ASP A 172 7.24 -0.69 -6.28
N PRO A 173 7.04 -1.80 -7.02
CA PRO A 173 7.92 -2.24 -8.09
C PRO A 173 7.92 -1.30 -9.29
N VAL A 174 6.80 -0.61 -9.56
CA VAL A 174 6.70 0.32 -10.70
C VAL A 174 7.53 1.55 -10.40
N PHE A 175 7.38 2.13 -9.21
CA PHE A 175 8.20 3.26 -8.79
C PHE A 175 9.69 2.89 -8.72
N LEU A 176 10.02 1.74 -8.13
CA LEU A 176 11.40 1.26 -8.04
C LEU A 176 12.06 1.12 -9.41
N GLN A 177 11.33 0.60 -10.41
CA GLN A 177 11.83 0.48 -11.77
C GLN A 177 12.01 1.85 -12.43
N LEU A 178 11.03 2.75 -12.31
CA LEU A 178 11.08 4.09 -12.90
C LEU A 178 12.23 4.91 -12.32
N TYR A 179 12.32 4.98 -10.99
CA TYR A 179 13.38 5.71 -10.30
C TYR A 179 14.77 5.11 -10.60
N GLY A 180 14.89 3.78 -10.57
CA GLY A 180 16.15 3.11 -10.88
C GLY A 180 16.62 3.32 -12.33
N SER A 181 15.69 3.57 -13.26
CA SER A 181 16.01 3.87 -14.66
C SER A 181 16.33 5.35 -14.88
N ASN A 182 15.62 6.25 -14.19
CA ASN A 182 15.82 7.69 -14.30
C ASN A 182 15.44 8.41 -12.99
N PRO A 183 16.41 8.70 -12.10
CA PRO A 183 16.15 9.45 -10.87
C PRO A 183 15.61 10.88 -11.10
N ALA A 184 15.92 11.51 -12.25
CA ALA A 184 15.46 12.86 -12.59
C ALA A 184 13.93 12.95 -12.77
N ILE A 185 13.21 11.81 -12.81
CA ILE A 185 11.75 11.80 -12.80
C ILE A 185 11.17 12.59 -11.62
N LEU A 186 11.90 12.70 -10.49
CA LEU A 186 11.44 13.43 -9.31
C LEU A 186 11.53 14.96 -9.43
N GLU A 187 12.31 15.50 -10.38
CA GLU A 187 12.48 16.96 -10.56
C GLU A 187 11.18 17.66 -10.99
N ILE A 188 10.27 16.92 -11.62
CA ILE A 188 8.98 17.41 -12.11
C ILE A 188 7.80 17.00 -11.22
N ILE A 189 8.06 16.47 -10.01
CA ILE A 189 7.02 15.99 -9.09
C ILE A 189 6.91 16.94 -7.90
N SER A 190 5.73 17.54 -7.73
CA SER A 190 5.45 18.48 -6.65
C SER A 190 5.00 17.79 -5.36
N SER A 191 4.32 16.65 -5.48
CA SER A 191 3.82 15.90 -4.33
C SER A 191 3.52 14.43 -4.67
N LEU A 192 3.32 13.63 -3.64
CA LEU A 192 3.06 12.20 -3.73
C LEU A 192 1.80 11.84 -2.94
N TYR A 193 1.00 10.94 -3.49
CA TYR A 193 0.09 10.11 -2.70
C TYR A 193 0.78 8.79 -2.38
N LEU A 194 0.91 8.49 -1.09
CA LEU A 194 1.58 7.30 -0.59
C LEU A 194 0.55 6.36 0.01
N CYS A 195 0.47 5.15 -0.51
CA CYS A 195 -0.13 4.06 0.24
C CYS A 195 0.92 3.48 1.19
N VAL A 196 0.72 3.70 2.49
CA VAL A 196 1.61 3.17 3.53
C VAL A 196 0.97 1.92 4.12
N SER A 197 1.78 0.89 4.34
CA SER A 197 1.34 -0.41 4.84
C SER A 197 2.16 -0.89 6.04
N ILE A 198 1.57 -1.75 6.86
CA ILE A 198 2.29 -2.52 7.89
C ILE A 198 2.64 -3.91 7.35
N GLY A 199 3.93 -4.26 7.42
CA GLY A 199 4.43 -5.58 7.08
C GLY A 199 4.10 -6.66 8.12
N ILE A 200 4.40 -7.91 7.78
CA ILE A 200 4.34 -9.03 8.75
C ILE A 200 5.41 -8.90 9.84
N ASN A 201 5.23 -9.66 10.92
CA ASN A 201 6.20 -9.73 12.01
C ASN A 201 7.59 -10.17 11.49
N PHE A 202 8.61 -9.43 11.88
CA PHE A 202 10.01 -9.78 11.68
C PHE A 202 10.78 -9.47 12.97
N ASN A 203 11.24 -10.52 13.66
CA ASN A 203 11.95 -10.43 14.93
C ASN A 203 11.22 -9.58 15.98
N GLY A 204 9.89 -9.75 16.11
CA GLY A 204 9.08 -9.02 17.10
C GLY A 204 8.61 -7.63 16.66
N TRP A 205 8.93 -7.22 15.42
CA TRP A 205 8.59 -5.89 14.89
C TRP A 205 7.76 -5.97 13.62
N TYR A 206 6.82 -5.03 13.48
CA TYR A 206 5.95 -4.86 12.32
C TYR A 206 6.32 -3.55 11.60
N TYR A 207 7.12 -3.66 10.54
CA TYR A 207 7.68 -2.48 9.86
C TYR A 207 6.67 -1.78 8.96
N LYS A 208 6.72 -0.44 8.95
CA LYS A 208 5.97 0.42 8.04
C LYS A 208 6.70 0.56 6.71
N LEU A 209 5.96 0.52 5.61
CA LEU A 209 6.51 0.45 4.24
C LEU A 209 5.66 1.33 3.31
N VAL A 210 6.27 1.91 2.28
CA VAL A 210 5.54 2.56 1.18
C VAL A 210 5.23 1.51 0.11
N ALA A 211 3.97 1.10 0.03
CA ALA A 211 3.49 0.00 -0.80
C ALA A 211 2.88 0.43 -2.15
N GLY A 212 2.66 1.74 -2.34
CA GLY A 212 2.26 2.34 -3.60
C GLY A 212 2.55 3.83 -3.62
N ILE A 213 3.01 4.33 -4.77
CA ILE A 213 3.33 5.75 -4.98
C ILE A 213 2.61 6.25 -6.23
N VAL A 214 1.70 7.21 -6.04
CA VAL A 214 1.10 7.96 -7.16
C VAL A 214 1.68 9.36 -7.16
N THR A 215 2.36 9.72 -8.25
CA THR A 215 3.01 11.02 -8.39
C THR A 215 2.04 12.10 -8.86
N VAL A 216 2.24 13.32 -8.36
CA VAL A 216 1.55 14.53 -8.81
C VAL A 216 2.60 15.44 -9.46
N PRO A 217 2.48 15.73 -10.77
CA PRO A 217 3.39 16.64 -11.44
C PRO A 217 3.36 18.05 -10.85
N SER A 218 4.45 18.79 -11.02
CA SER A 218 4.53 20.24 -10.76
C SER A 218 3.71 21.05 -11.76
#